data_AF-L2FCE3-F1
#
_entry.id   AF-L2FCE3-F1
#
_cell.length_a   1.000
_cell.length_b   1.000
_cell.length_c   1.000
_cell.angle_alpha   90.00
_cell.angle_beta   90.00
_cell.angle_gamma   90.00
#
_symmetry.space_group_name_H-M   'P 1'
#
loop_
_entity.id
_entity.type
_entity.pdbx_description
1 polymer ?
#
loop_
_entity_poly.entity_id
_entity_poly.type
_entity_poly.pdbx_seq_one_letter_code
_entity_poly.pdbx_strand_id
1 'polypeptide(L)'
;MTVEGLSVPNDVHAVPDKPERTLGPSISFPTIISGDDSDAESTEELVDRLSERVGSLQIGSDGQIRYYGPTSNFNLVQMPAPDNMTVHRTVRNDGQEYLDRLEIGKDVPNDIEDHLVNLYFTWQDPASHVVQREMYQKAKVQWCDHMVDNPYYSEALRNSICALGAAFESRHHPTFVTFPKSLADFFADRAKALLDIELDCPSVATVQAMVILSGHDIGCKRDARGWLYSGMAMRLAFDLALHVDMTPYVRTGSISQEEADLRKTVFWGAYTVDHQRALLCDIMAPLGHALYGSQRIPPSVLQEMNQKTVKELKEWKDCLPSVLQVQTDEKDTKTPYLPHVLLLQ
;
A
#
# COMPACT_ATOMS: atom_id res chain seq x y z
N MET A 1 14.26 -44.40 -50.86
CA MET A 1 15.56 -45.05 -51.12
C MET A 1 16.47 -44.69 -49.95
N THR A 2 16.39 -45.47 -48.85
CA THR A 2 17.39 -46.49 -48.43
C THR A 2 18.77 -45.86 -48.20
N VAL A 3 19.11 -45.46 -46.97
CA VAL A 3 19.60 -46.25 -45.80
C VAL A 3 21.01 -46.81 -46.02
N GLU A 4 22.00 -46.11 -45.45
CA GLU A 4 23.23 -46.64 -44.86
C GLU A 4 23.42 -45.81 -43.57
N GLY A 5 23.49 -46.32 -42.34
CA GLY A 5 23.92 -47.64 -41.88
C GLY A 5 25.40 -47.58 -41.54
N LEU A 6 25.75 -47.25 -40.29
CA LEU A 6 26.92 -47.83 -39.61
C LEU A 6 26.93 -47.52 -38.11
N SER A 7 26.98 -48.62 -37.38
CA SER A 7 27.04 -48.81 -35.94
C SER A 7 28.44 -48.55 -35.37
N VAL A 8 28.44 -47.86 -34.21
CA VAL A 8 29.31 -47.90 -33.01
C VAL A 8 30.67 -48.63 -33.10
N PRO A 9 31.72 -47.99 -32.56
CA PRO A 9 32.51 -48.64 -31.51
C PRO A 9 32.53 -47.82 -30.21
N ASN A 10 32.41 -48.54 -29.10
CA ASN A 10 32.74 -48.10 -27.74
C ASN A 10 34.23 -47.77 -27.68
N ASP A 11 34.59 -46.59 -27.19
CA ASP A 11 35.84 -46.43 -26.44
C ASP A 11 35.63 -45.42 -25.30
N VAL A 12 35.83 -45.95 -24.11
CA VAL A 12 36.02 -45.28 -22.82
C VAL A 12 37.12 -44.23 -22.92
N HIS A 13 36.91 -42.99 -22.44
CA HIS A 13 37.92 -42.20 -21.72
C HIS A 13 37.36 -40.87 -21.18
N ALA A 14 37.51 -40.72 -19.85
CA ALA A 14 37.73 -39.51 -19.05
C ALA A 14 36.76 -38.31 -19.18
N VAL A 15 35.95 -38.12 -18.13
CA VAL A 15 35.30 -36.84 -17.79
C VAL A 15 36.38 -35.85 -17.32
N PRO A 16 36.47 -34.61 -17.85
CA PRO A 16 37.38 -33.61 -17.34
C PRO A 16 36.87 -33.02 -16.01
N ASP A 17 37.80 -32.84 -15.07
CA ASP A 17 37.58 -32.32 -13.72
C ASP A 17 36.89 -30.95 -13.68
N LYS A 18 35.97 -30.78 -12.73
CA LYS A 18 35.33 -29.49 -12.41
C LYS A 18 36.35 -28.55 -11.75
N PRO A 19 36.31 -27.24 -12.04
CA PRO A 19 37.15 -26.29 -11.34
C PRO A 19 36.72 -26.17 -9.87
N GLU A 20 37.70 -26.31 -8.97
CA GLU A 20 37.55 -26.12 -7.52
C GLU A 20 37.03 -24.71 -7.22
N ARG A 21 35.90 -24.63 -6.51
CA ARG A 21 35.48 -23.39 -5.84
C ARG A 21 36.38 -23.19 -4.63
N THR A 22 37.29 -22.23 -4.69
CA THR A 22 37.94 -21.67 -3.50
C THR A 22 36.87 -21.08 -2.58
N LEU A 23 36.54 -21.81 -1.52
CA LEU A 23 35.75 -21.33 -0.40
C LEU A 23 36.56 -20.21 0.29
N GLY A 24 35.98 -19.03 0.41
CA GLY A 24 36.50 -17.96 1.26
C GLY A 24 36.59 -18.40 2.73
N PRO A 25 37.26 -17.63 3.60
CA PRO A 25 37.48 -18.03 4.98
C PRO A 25 36.15 -18.32 5.67
N SER A 26 36.05 -19.52 6.26
CA SER A 26 34.90 -19.94 7.06
C SER A 26 34.66 -18.94 8.18
N ILE A 27 33.48 -18.33 8.21
CA ILE A 27 33.05 -17.49 9.32
C ILE A 27 32.90 -18.41 10.55
N SER A 28 33.85 -18.32 11.48
CA SER A 28 33.75 -18.98 12.77
C SER A 28 32.72 -18.23 13.62
N PHE A 29 31.61 -18.89 13.94
CA PHE A 29 30.69 -18.39 14.96
C PHE A 29 31.37 -18.48 16.33
N PRO A 30 31.29 -17.44 17.19
CA PRO A 30 31.80 -17.54 18.55
C PRO A 30 31.00 -18.59 19.31
N THR A 31 31.69 -19.58 19.88
CA THR A 31 31.13 -20.46 20.90
C THR A 31 30.69 -19.61 22.08
N ILE A 32 29.40 -19.60 22.39
CA ILE A 32 28.87 -18.94 23.60
C ILE A 32 29.52 -19.63 24.80
N ILE A 33 30.38 -18.88 25.50
CA ILE A 33 31.02 -19.30 26.74
C ILE A 33 29.90 -19.45 27.78
N SER A 34 29.71 -20.67 28.27
CA SER A 34 28.99 -20.91 29.51
C SER A 34 29.84 -20.38 30.66
N GLY A 35 29.43 -19.26 31.28
CA GLY A 35 30.14 -18.66 32.41
C GLY A 35 29.24 -17.73 33.22
N ASP A 36 29.01 -18.13 34.47
CA ASP A 36 28.60 -17.45 35.71
C ASP A 36 27.45 -16.42 35.77
N ASP A 37 26.64 -16.63 36.81
CA ASP A 37 25.37 -16.02 37.19
C ASP A 37 25.50 -14.59 37.77
N SER A 38 26.41 -13.76 37.22
CA SER A 38 26.65 -12.38 37.71
C SER A 38 26.40 -11.26 36.71
N ASP A 39 25.99 -11.56 35.47
CA ASP A 39 25.87 -10.59 34.36
C ASP A 39 24.41 -10.30 33.94
N ALA A 40 23.43 -10.47 34.83
CA ALA A 40 22.03 -10.15 34.52
C ALA A 40 21.84 -8.66 34.14
N GLU A 41 22.53 -7.74 34.83
CA GLU A 41 22.45 -6.29 34.57
C GLU A 41 23.11 -5.91 33.23
N SER A 42 24.20 -6.60 32.86
CA SER A 42 24.90 -6.46 31.57
C SER A 42 24.10 -7.02 30.40
N THR A 43 23.42 -8.15 30.59
CA THR A 43 22.59 -8.76 29.55
C THR A 43 21.29 -7.97 29.32
N GLU A 44 20.66 -7.43 30.37
CA GLU A 44 19.52 -6.50 30.22
C GLU A 44 19.94 -5.21 29.52
N GLU A 45 21.08 -4.60 29.87
CA GLU A 45 21.58 -3.40 29.18
C GLU A 45 21.93 -3.69 27.71
N LEU A 46 22.49 -4.86 27.40
CA LEU A 46 22.73 -5.29 26.03
C LEU A 46 21.44 -5.58 25.26
N VAL A 47 20.44 -6.18 25.91
CA VAL A 47 19.11 -6.42 25.35
C VAL A 47 18.39 -5.11 25.10
N ASP A 48 18.47 -4.13 26.00
CA ASP A 48 17.91 -2.80 25.81
C ASP A 48 18.63 -2.05 24.68
N ARG A 49 19.96 -2.13 24.60
CA ARG A 49 20.73 -1.54 23.48
C ARG A 49 20.47 -2.24 22.15
N LEU A 50 20.16 -3.54 22.16
CA LEU A 50 19.73 -4.30 20.98
C LEU A 50 18.27 -4.00 20.61
N SER A 51 17.42 -3.78 21.61
CA SER A 51 16.01 -3.39 21.51
C SER A 51 15.86 -1.97 20.96
N GLU A 52 16.69 -1.02 21.42
CA GLU A 52 16.84 0.31 20.82
C GLU A 52 17.35 0.24 19.36
N ARG A 53 18.11 -0.81 19.02
CA ARG A 53 18.54 -1.10 17.65
C ARG A 53 17.51 -1.87 16.82
N VAL A 54 16.33 -2.19 17.38
CA VAL A 54 15.25 -2.81 16.61
C VAL A 54 14.68 -1.85 15.57
N GLY A 55 14.94 -0.55 15.69
CA GLY A 55 14.80 0.39 14.58
C GLY A 55 14.95 1.82 15.04
N SER A 56 15.50 2.67 14.19
CA SER A 56 15.78 4.07 14.49
C SER A 56 14.88 4.99 13.69
N LEU A 57 14.44 6.06 14.35
CA LEU A 57 13.79 7.20 13.71
C LEU A 57 14.85 8.20 13.28
N GLN A 58 14.81 8.60 12.01
CA GLN A 58 15.65 9.65 11.47
C GLN A 58 14.78 10.74 10.87
N ILE A 59 15.18 12.00 11.05
CA ILE A 59 14.57 13.14 10.36
C ILE A 59 15.42 13.41 9.11
N GLY A 60 14.81 13.28 7.94
CA GLY A 60 15.48 13.58 6.67
C GLY A 60 15.77 15.07 6.51
N SER A 61 16.58 15.42 5.51
CA SER A 61 16.86 16.81 5.13
C SER A 61 15.62 17.59 4.68
N ASP A 62 14.57 16.86 4.29
CA ASP A 62 13.24 17.32 3.92
C ASP A 62 12.29 17.54 5.12
N GLY A 63 12.76 17.27 6.34
CA GLY A 63 11.95 17.37 7.57
C GLY A 63 11.00 16.18 7.78
N GLN A 64 11.02 15.16 6.90
CA GLN A 64 10.18 13.98 7.05
C GLN A 64 10.79 12.97 8.02
N ILE A 65 9.95 12.37 8.85
CA ILE A 65 10.35 11.31 9.78
C ILE A 65 10.37 9.98 9.02
N ARG A 66 11.53 9.32 9.03
CA ARG A 66 11.73 7.98 8.47
C ARG A 66 12.07 6.99 9.57
N TYR A 67 11.60 5.75 9.45
CA TYR A 67 11.88 4.63 10.32
C TYR A 67 12.60 3.54 9.56
N TYR A 68 13.75 3.15 10.09
CA TYR A 68 14.49 2.02 9.56
C TYR A 68 14.34 0.85 10.54
N GLY A 69 13.80 -0.28 10.07
CA GLY A 69 13.61 -1.48 10.91
C GLY A 69 14.91 -2.28 11.13
N PRO A 70 14.91 -3.30 12.00
CA PRO A 70 16.13 -3.93 12.54
C PRO A 70 17.03 -4.57 11.48
N THR A 71 16.44 -4.93 10.36
CA THR A 71 17.08 -5.59 9.21
C THR A 71 17.66 -4.59 8.21
N SER A 72 17.46 -3.28 8.42
CA SER A 72 17.97 -2.21 7.57
C SER A 72 19.34 -1.71 8.03
N ASN A 73 20.32 -1.73 7.12
CA ASN A 73 21.63 -1.13 7.34
C ASN A 73 21.56 0.41 7.49
N PHE A 74 20.46 1.04 7.05
CA PHE A 74 20.26 2.49 7.15
C PHE A 74 20.05 2.98 8.59
N ASN A 75 19.76 2.09 9.54
CA ASN A 75 19.77 2.42 10.97
C ASN A 75 21.14 2.79 11.52
N LEU A 76 22.20 2.36 10.85
CA LEU A 76 23.57 2.49 11.35
C LEU A 76 24.30 3.71 10.78
N VAL A 77 23.71 4.38 9.78
CA VAL A 77 24.33 5.47 9.03
C VAL A 77 23.36 6.64 8.97
N GLN A 78 23.80 7.80 9.45
CA GLN A 78 23.11 9.05 9.21
C GLN A 78 23.33 9.41 7.74
N MET A 79 22.26 9.42 6.94
CA MET A 79 22.38 9.63 5.50
C MET A 79 22.99 11.01 5.23
N PRO A 80 23.99 11.11 4.33
CA PRO A 80 24.48 12.41 3.89
C PRO A 80 23.32 13.23 3.33
N ALA A 81 23.36 14.55 3.51
CA ALA A 81 22.42 15.43 2.85
C ALA A 81 22.42 15.15 1.33
N PRO A 82 21.26 15.16 0.67
CA PRO A 82 21.18 14.93 -0.76
C PRO A 82 22.10 15.92 -1.49
N ASP A 83 22.87 15.39 -2.44
CA ASP A 83 23.83 16.20 -3.18
C ASP A 83 23.09 17.19 -4.08
N ASN A 84 23.56 18.42 -4.21
CA ASN A 84 22.90 19.47 -5.01
C ASN A 84 22.81 19.14 -6.52
N MET A 85 23.35 18.00 -6.95
CA MET A 85 23.30 17.49 -8.31
C MET A 85 22.01 16.71 -8.65
N THR A 86 21.23 16.24 -7.66
CA THR A 86 19.95 15.58 -7.92
C THR A 86 18.82 16.62 -7.94
N VAL A 87 18.35 16.96 -9.14
CA VAL A 87 17.13 17.76 -9.31
C VAL A 87 15.94 16.86 -8.92
N HIS A 88 15.42 17.05 -7.71
CA HIS A 88 14.19 16.40 -7.28
C HIS A 88 13.01 17.12 -7.91
N ARG A 89 12.22 16.38 -8.70
CA ARG A 89 10.95 16.88 -9.21
C ARG A 89 9.98 17.02 -8.04
N THR A 90 9.18 18.07 -8.05
CA THR A 90 8.11 18.26 -7.07
C THR A 90 6.79 18.40 -7.79
N VAL A 91 5.72 17.91 -7.17
CA VAL A 91 4.36 18.06 -7.72
C VAL A 91 4.04 19.54 -7.97
N ARG A 92 4.42 20.43 -7.06
CA ARG A 92 4.16 21.88 -7.19
C ARG A 92 4.81 22.50 -8.42
N ASN A 93 6.05 22.11 -8.75
CA ASN A 93 6.82 22.74 -9.82
C ASN A 93 6.66 22.02 -11.16
N ASP A 94 6.58 20.69 -11.13
CA ASP A 94 6.64 19.82 -12.31
C ASP A 94 5.32 19.11 -12.63
N GLY A 95 4.38 19.08 -11.67
CA GLY A 95 3.15 18.28 -11.75
C GLY A 95 2.26 18.70 -12.92
N GLN A 96 1.96 19.98 -13.06
CA GLN A 96 1.08 20.46 -14.12
C GLN A 96 1.67 20.22 -15.53
N GLU A 97 2.96 20.51 -15.73
CA GLU A 97 3.64 20.22 -17.00
C GLU A 97 3.59 18.71 -17.32
N TYR A 98 3.78 17.87 -16.31
CA TYR A 98 3.70 16.43 -16.49
C TYR A 98 2.28 15.96 -16.86
N LEU A 99 1.25 16.53 -16.26
CA LEU A 99 -0.14 16.24 -16.62
C LEU A 99 -0.49 16.73 -18.03
N ASP A 100 0.01 17.90 -18.44
CA ASP A 100 -0.20 18.45 -19.78
C ASP A 100 0.43 17.55 -20.85
N ARG A 101 1.64 17.04 -20.61
CA ARG A 101 2.32 16.07 -21.49
C ARG A 101 1.58 14.75 -21.65
N LEU A 102 0.79 14.37 -20.65
CA LEU A 102 -0.06 13.16 -20.67
C LEU A 102 -1.48 13.44 -21.17
N GLU A 103 -1.77 14.66 -21.65
CA GLU A 103 -3.08 15.11 -22.13
C GLU A 103 -4.20 15.00 -21.07
N ILE A 104 -3.84 15.09 -19.78
CA ILE A 104 -4.75 15.01 -18.63
C ILE A 104 -4.65 16.24 -17.70
N GLY A 105 -3.89 17.26 -18.09
CA GLY A 105 -3.68 18.52 -17.36
C GLY A 105 -4.83 19.53 -17.42
N LYS A 106 -6.01 19.14 -17.93
CA LYS A 106 -7.18 20.01 -18.00
C LYS A 106 -7.55 20.62 -16.63
N ASP A 107 -7.76 21.93 -16.58
CA ASP A 107 -8.19 22.62 -15.35
C ASP A 107 -9.52 22.08 -14.82
N VAL A 108 -9.54 21.77 -13.53
CA VAL A 108 -10.72 21.20 -12.85
C VAL A 108 -11.49 22.33 -12.15
N PRO A 109 -12.76 22.57 -12.50
CA PRO A 109 -13.59 23.54 -11.80
C PRO A 109 -13.76 23.21 -10.31
N ASN A 110 -13.70 24.23 -9.45
CA ASN A 110 -13.81 24.07 -7.98
C ASN A 110 -15.14 23.44 -7.57
N ASP A 111 -16.25 23.77 -8.25
CA ASP A 111 -17.57 23.22 -7.95
C ASP A 111 -17.64 21.70 -8.18
N ILE A 112 -16.95 21.21 -9.22
CA ILE A 112 -16.83 19.78 -9.49
C ILE A 112 -15.96 19.13 -8.43
N GLU A 113 -14.79 19.71 -8.16
CA GLU A 113 -13.89 19.17 -7.14
C GLU A 113 -14.60 19.05 -5.78
N ASP A 114 -15.18 20.14 -5.28
CA ASP A 114 -15.86 20.18 -3.99
C ASP A 114 -17.00 19.16 -3.95
N HIS A 115 -17.73 19.00 -5.05
CA HIS A 115 -18.77 17.99 -5.15
C HIS A 115 -18.22 16.56 -5.03
N LEU A 116 -17.16 16.23 -5.77
CA LEU A 116 -16.55 14.88 -5.73
C LEU A 116 -15.90 14.58 -4.39
N VAL A 117 -15.24 15.57 -3.78
CA VAL A 117 -14.70 15.47 -2.42
C VAL A 117 -15.82 15.20 -1.41
N ASN A 118 -16.96 15.88 -1.53
CA ASN A 118 -18.12 15.61 -0.68
C ASN A 118 -18.65 14.18 -0.87
N LEU A 119 -18.73 13.67 -2.11
CA LEU A 119 -19.15 12.29 -2.37
C LEU A 119 -18.20 11.28 -1.74
N TYR A 120 -16.88 11.48 -1.85
CA TYR A 120 -15.88 10.63 -1.20
C TYR A 120 -16.11 10.56 0.32
N PHE A 121 -16.18 11.70 1.01
CA PHE A 121 -16.36 11.72 2.46
C PHE A 121 -17.73 11.19 2.91
N THR A 122 -18.74 11.24 2.03
CA THR A 122 -20.07 10.72 2.34
C THR A 122 -20.12 9.20 2.20
N TRP A 123 -19.48 8.64 1.17
CA TRP A 123 -19.73 7.26 0.74
C TRP A 123 -18.55 6.30 0.86
N GLN A 124 -17.32 6.79 0.71
CA GLN A 124 -16.10 5.97 0.79
C GLN A 124 -15.48 6.00 2.19
N ASP A 125 -15.36 7.19 2.78
CA ASP A 125 -14.67 7.39 4.05
C ASP A 125 -15.24 6.52 5.21
N PRO A 126 -16.57 6.31 5.34
CA PRO A 126 -17.10 5.41 6.37
C PRO A 126 -16.63 3.96 6.25
N ALA A 127 -16.32 3.49 5.03
CA ALA A 127 -15.87 2.13 4.77
C ALA A 127 -14.34 1.97 4.91
N SER A 128 -13.58 3.05 4.66
CA SER A 128 -12.12 3.06 4.77
C SER A 128 -11.66 4.47 5.16
N HIS A 129 -11.67 4.73 6.48
CA HIS A 129 -11.30 6.02 7.02
C HIS A 129 -9.78 6.16 7.07
N VAL A 130 -9.23 6.82 6.05
CA VAL A 130 -7.79 7.11 5.93
C VAL A 130 -7.48 8.59 5.84
N VAL A 131 -8.48 9.44 5.60
CA VAL A 131 -8.31 10.90 5.49
C VAL A 131 -9.20 11.57 6.51
N GLN A 132 -8.61 12.37 7.40
CA GLN A 132 -9.39 13.25 8.26
C GLN A 132 -9.74 14.52 7.49
N ARG A 133 -11.04 14.79 7.33
CA ARG A 133 -11.55 15.85 6.46
C ARG A 133 -11.05 17.24 6.84
N GLU A 134 -11.10 17.58 8.12
CA GLU A 134 -10.70 18.89 8.62
C GLU A 134 -9.20 19.14 8.40
N MET A 135 -8.38 18.12 8.67
CA MET A 135 -6.93 18.20 8.50
C MET A 135 -6.56 18.34 7.01
N TYR A 136 -7.19 17.55 6.13
CA TYR A 136 -7.05 17.67 4.68
C TYR A 136 -7.45 19.06 4.16
N GLN A 137 -8.56 19.61 4.63
CA GLN A 137 -9.03 20.94 4.21
C GLN A 137 -8.09 22.06 4.67
N LYS A 138 -7.65 22.04 5.93
CA LYS A 138 -6.64 23.00 6.46
C LYS A 138 -5.34 22.92 5.64
N ALA A 139 -4.88 21.71 5.37
CA ALA A 139 -3.68 21.43 4.60
C ALA A 139 -3.79 21.88 3.14
N LYS A 140 -4.96 21.70 2.50
CA LYS A 140 -5.25 22.21 1.15
C LYS A 140 -5.12 23.74 1.09
N VAL A 141 -5.70 24.46 2.05
CA VAL A 141 -5.60 25.93 2.13
C VAL A 141 -4.15 26.38 2.26
N GLN A 142 -3.37 25.75 3.14
CA GLN A 142 -1.94 26.04 3.28
C GLN A 142 -1.17 25.84 1.97
N TRP A 143 -1.49 24.78 1.23
CA TRP A 143 -0.83 24.46 -0.02
C TRP A 143 -1.22 25.42 -1.17
N CYS A 144 -2.52 25.73 -1.32
CA CYS A 144 -3.05 26.59 -2.38
C CYS A 144 -2.77 28.08 -2.13
N ASP A 145 -3.11 28.58 -0.94
CA ASP A 145 -3.22 30.02 -0.67
C ASP A 145 -1.93 30.58 -0.06
N HIS A 146 -1.16 29.73 0.63
CA HIS A 146 0.05 30.13 1.34
C HIS A 146 1.33 29.55 0.73
N MET A 147 1.22 28.72 -0.31
CA MET A 147 2.36 28.03 -0.94
C MET A 147 3.22 27.26 0.05
N VAL A 148 2.61 26.71 1.09
CA VAL A 148 3.29 25.93 2.14
C VAL A 148 3.02 24.44 1.90
N ASP A 149 4.10 23.70 1.64
CA ASP A 149 4.05 22.24 1.57
C ASP A 149 3.84 21.66 2.96
N ASN A 150 3.04 20.61 3.02
CA ASN A 150 2.70 19.92 4.26
C ASN A 150 2.41 18.44 3.95
N PRO A 151 2.52 17.54 4.93
CA PRO A 151 2.39 16.11 4.66
C PRO A 151 0.95 15.60 4.59
N TYR A 152 -0.08 16.44 4.76
CA TYR A 152 -1.50 16.00 4.86
C TYR A 152 -2.36 16.43 3.67
N TYR A 153 -1.75 17.12 2.69
CA TYR A 153 -2.34 17.40 1.39
C TYR A 153 -1.30 17.17 0.31
N SER A 154 -1.73 16.55 -0.77
CA SER A 154 -0.99 16.53 -2.01
C SER A 154 -1.96 16.55 -3.19
N GLU A 155 -1.51 16.97 -4.37
CA GLU A 155 -2.37 16.91 -5.55
C GLU A 155 -2.67 15.46 -5.94
N ALA A 156 -1.76 14.51 -5.71
CA ALA A 156 -2.08 13.09 -5.92
C ALA A 156 -3.24 12.67 -5.01
N LEU A 157 -3.20 13.02 -3.71
CA LEU A 157 -4.29 12.72 -2.77
C LEU A 157 -5.61 13.36 -3.21
N ARG A 158 -5.60 14.65 -3.58
CA ARG A 158 -6.79 15.35 -4.09
C ARG A 158 -7.39 14.61 -5.29
N ASN A 159 -6.57 14.25 -6.27
CA ASN A 159 -7.03 13.55 -7.46
C ASN A 159 -7.52 12.12 -7.12
N SER A 160 -6.88 11.41 -6.18
CA SER A 160 -7.36 10.10 -5.70
C SER A 160 -8.73 10.19 -5.05
N ILE A 161 -8.94 11.18 -4.17
CA ILE A 161 -10.24 11.46 -3.53
C ILE A 161 -11.29 11.75 -4.61
N CYS A 162 -10.97 12.60 -5.59
CA CYS A 162 -11.88 12.92 -6.69
C CYS A 162 -12.19 11.69 -7.56
N ALA A 163 -11.23 10.79 -7.77
CA ALA A 163 -11.42 9.57 -8.56
C ALA A 163 -12.46 8.63 -7.92
N LEU A 164 -12.35 8.36 -6.63
CA LEU A 164 -13.37 7.58 -5.92
C LEU A 164 -14.68 8.34 -5.76
N GLY A 165 -14.65 9.65 -5.49
CA GLY A 165 -15.84 10.50 -5.47
C GLY A 165 -16.62 10.42 -6.79
N ALA A 166 -15.92 10.45 -7.92
CA ALA A 166 -16.50 10.34 -9.25
C ALA A 166 -17.12 8.97 -9.53
N ALA A 167 -16.71 7.90 -8.83
CA ALA A 167 -17.35 6.59 -8.93
C ALA A 167 -18.78 6.58 -8.35
N PHE A 168 -19.10 7.55 -7.48
CA PHE A 168 -20.44 7.77 -6.93
C PHE A 168 -21.22 8.88 -7.65
N GLU A 169 -20.61 9.52 -8.66
CA GLU A 169 -21.28 10.54 -9.47
C GLU A 169 -22.03 9.87 -10.63
N SER A 170 -23.30 10.24 -10.77
CA SER A 170 -24.19 9.72 -11.82
C SER A 170 -24.57 10.79 -12.85
N ARG A 171 -24.29 12.06 -12.54
CA ARG A 171 -24.66 13.22 -13.36
C ARG A 171 -23.63 13.45 -14.46
N HIS A 172 -24.13 13.91 -15.59
CA HIS A 172 -23.29 14.40 -16.67
C HIS A 172 -22.89 15.86 -16.39
N HIS A 173 -21.60 16.17 -16.53
CA HIS A 173 -21.06 17.52 -16.37
C HIS A 173 -20.79 18.13 -17.77
N PRO A 174 -21.73 18.88 -18.36
CA PRO A 174 -21.57 19.42 -19.71
C PRO A 174 -20.43 20.45 -19.80
N THR A 175 -20.11 21.12 -18.69
CA THR A 175 -19.02 22.09 -18.57
C THR A 175 -17.65 21.43 -18.39
N PHE A 176 -17.60 20.13 -18.10
CA PHE A 176 -16.37 19.40 -17.84
C PHE A 176 -16.42 17.99 -18.40
N VAL A 177 -16.24 17.90 -19.72
CA VAL A 177 -16.20 16.62 -20.45
C VAL A 177 -14.80 16.00 -20.36
N THR A 178 -14.72 14.72 -19.98
CA THR A 178 -13.47 13.94 -19.87
C THR A 178 -13.37 12.80 -20.90
N PHE A 179 -14.30 12.74 -21.86
CA PHE A 179 -14.32 11.74 -22.92
C PHE A 179 -12.98 11.69 -23.68
N PRO A 180 -12.45 10.50 -24.03
CA PRO A 180 -13.06 9.17 -23.95
C PRO A 180 -12.98 8.49 -22.57
N LYS A 181 -12.35 9.13 -21.58
CA LYS A 181 -12.20 8.56 -20.24
C LYS A 181 -13.45 8.82 -19.39
N SER A 182 -13.75 7.87 -18.50
CA SER A 182 -14.68 8.13 -17.41
C SER A 182 -14.15 9.26 -16.52
N LEU A 183 -15.04 9.95 -15.80
CA LEU A 183 -14.64 10.99 -14.85
C LEU A 183 -13.70 10.43 -13.77
N ALA A 184 -14.00 9.23 -13.27
CA ALA A 184 -13.17 8.51 -12.30
C ALA A 184 -11.77 8.19 -12.84
N ASP A 185 -11.67 7.61 -14.05
CA ASP A 185 -10.36 7.30 -14.66
C ASP A 185 -9.55 8.57 -14.98
N PHE A 186 -10.21 9.66 -15.37
CA PHE A 186 -9.53 10.94 -15.60
C PHE A 186 -8.79 11.41 -14.33
N PHE A 187 -9.46 11.43 -13.18
CA PHE A 187 -8.83 11.78 -11.91
C PHE A 187 -7.83 10.74 -11.45
N ALA A 188 -8.11 9.44 -11.63
CA ALA A 188 -7.19 8.38 -11.23
C ALA A 188 -5.88 8.44 -12.03
N ASP A 189 -5.93 8.73 -13.32
CA ASP A 189 -4.73 8.85 -14.14
C ASP A 189 -3.89 10.07 -13.75
N ARG A 190 -4.53 11.20 -13.40
CA ARG A 190 -3.83 12.36 -12.83
C ARG A 190 -3.14 12.01 -11.51
N ALA A 191 -3.87 11.36 -10.61
CA ALA A 191 -3.32 10.94 -9.33
C ALA A 191 -2.11 10.02 -9.50
N LYS A 192 -2.18 9.04 -10.41
CA LYS A 192 -1.08 8.11 -10.70
C LYS A 192 0.14 8.81 -11.29
N ALA A 193 -0.07 9.78 -12.19
CA ALA A 193 1.01 10.58 -12.75
C ALA A 193 1.70 11.44 -11.68
N LEU A 194 0.93 12.10 -10.81
CA LEU A 194 1.50 12.91 -9.74
C LEU A 194 2.19 12.06 -8.67
N LEU A 195 1.65 10.87 -8.39
CA LEU A 195 2.24 9.91 -7.46
C LEU A 195 3.63 9.45 -7.90
N ASP A 196 3.88 9.33 -9.20
CA ASP A 196 5.21 9.01 -9.76
C ASP A 196 6.27 10.03 -9.34
N ILE A 197 5.88 11.31 -9.21
CA ILE A 197 6.74 12.39 -8.72
C ILE A 197 6.86 12.31 -7.18
N GLU A 198 5.75 12.11 -6.46
CA GLU A 198 5.74 12.04 -4.99
C GLU A 198 6.54 10.86 -4.43
N LEU A 199 6.74 9.79 -5.20
CA LEU A 199 7.50 8.61 -4.78
C LEU A 199 8.98 8.91 -4.50
N ASP A 200 9.55 9.98 -5.04
CA ASP A 200 10.90 10.43 -4.70
C ASP A 200 10.98 10.97 -3.25
N CYS A 201 9.88 11.54 -2.73
CA CYS A 201 9.80 12.12 -1.39
C CYS A 201 8.39 11.90 -0.79
N PRO A 202 8.06 10.67 -0.36
CA PRO A 202 6.73 10.30 0.06
C PRO A 202 6.34 11.00 1.38
N SER A 203 5.05 11.26 1.53
CA SER A 203 4.45 11.85 2.73
C SER A 203 3.23 11.05 3.21
N VAL A 204 2.60 11.49 4.31
CA VAL A 204 1.34 10.87 4.78
C VAL A 204 0.25 10.94 3.70
N ALA A 205 0.15 12.06 2.98
CA ALA A 205 -0.76 12.23 1.86
C ALA A 205 -0.50 11.23 0.72
N THR A 206 0.76 10.89 0.47
CA THR A 206 1.17 9.89 -0.53
C THR A 206 0.66 8.50 -0.14
N VAL A 207 0.77 8.12 1.14
CA VAL A 207 0.21 6.84 1.66
C VAL A 207 -1.31 6.82 1.51
N GLN A 208 -2.00 7.89 1.93
CA GLN A 208 -3.45 8.04 1.79
C GLN A 208 -3.89 7.92 0.32
N ALA A 209 -3.17 8.59 -0.59
CA ALA A 209 -3.45 8.55 -2.02
C ALA A 209 -3.36 7.12 -2.59
N MET A 210 -2.34 6.35 -2.18
CA MET A 210 -2.17 4.96 -2.60
C MET A 210 -3.27 4.03 -2.07
N VAL A 211 -3.67 4.19 -0.80
CA VAL A 211 -4.78 3.39 -0.24
C VAL A 211 -6.08 3.64 -1.01
N ILE A 212 -6.36 4.90 -1.32
CA ILE A 212 -7.54 5.30 -2.10
C ILE A 212 -7.46 4.77 -3.55
N LEU A 213 -6.31 4.90 -4.21
CA LEU A 213 -6.10 4.38 -5.58
C LEU A 213 -6.16 2.86 -5.65
N SER A 214 -5.70 2.17 -4.61
CA SER A 214 -5.89 0.73 -4.46
C SER A 214 -7.38 0.40 -4.59
N GLY A 215 -8.22 0.99 -3.74
CA GLY A 215 -9.68 0.83 -3.78
C GLY A 215 -10.29 1.09 -5.16
N HIS A 216 -9.90 2.19 -5.80
CA HIS A 216 -10.37 2.54 -7.15
C HIS A 216 -10.01 1.48 -8.20
N ASP A 217 -8.74 1.07 -8.28
CA ASP A 217 -8.30 0.15 -9.32
C ASP A 217 -8.90 -1.25 -9.15
N ILE A 218 -9.15 -1.67 -7.93
CA ILE A 218 -9.90 -2.90 -7.62
C ILE A 218 -11.34 -2.81 -8.12
N GLY A 219 -12.03 -1.72 -7.79
CA GLY A 219 -13.39 -1.47 -8.26
C GLY A 219 -13.50 -1.50 -9.78
N CYS A 220 -12.43 -1.10 -10.48
CA CYS A 220 -12.30 -1.16 -11.93
C CYS A 220 -11.76 -2.48 -12.48
N LYS A 221 -11.66 -3.55 -11.67
CA LYS A 221 -11.15 -4.89 -12.05
C LYS A 221 -9.67 -4.88 -12.50
N ARG A 222 -8.89 -3.92 -12.02
CA ARG A 222 -7.44 -3.81 -12.21
C ARG A 222 -6.71 -4.35 -10.97
N ASP A 223 -7.02 -5.59 -10.61
CA ASP A 223 -6.66 -6.19 -9.31
C ASP A 223 -5.16 -6.16 -9.02
N ALA A 224 -4.33 -6.48 -10.02
CA ALA A 224 -2.87 -6.47 -9.87
C ALA A 224 -2.34 -5.08 -9.48
N ARG A 225 -2.90 -4.02 -10.08
CA ARG A 225 -2.50 -2.64 -9.76
C ARG A 225 -2.98 -2.23 -8.37
N GLY A 226 -4.23 -2.55 -8.03
CA GLY A 226 -4.75 -2.29 -6.70
C GLY A 226 -3.96 -3.01 -5.61
N TRP A 227 -3.58 -4.28 -5.85
CA TRP A 227 -2.71 -5.05 -4.96
C TRP A 227 -1.34 -4.38 -4.75
N LEU A 228 -0.70 -3.93 -5.83
CA LEU A 228 0.58 -3.23 -5.75
C LEU A 228 0.48 -1.93 -4.94
N TYR A 229 -0.54 -1.11 -5.18
CA TYR A 229 -0.73 0.13 -4.41
C TYR A 229 -0.98 -0.13 -2.92
N SER A 230 -1.75 -1.16 -2.57
CA SER A 230 -1.94 -1.59 -1.18
C SER A 230 -0.60 -1.93 -0.50
N GLY A 231 0.19 -2.80 -1.13
CA GLY A 231 1.48 -3.22 -0.56
C GLY A 231 2.52 -2.09 -0.51
N MET A 232 2.50 -1.18 -1.49
CA MET A 232 3.35 0.03 -1.48
C MET A 232 2.94 0.98 -0.35
N ALA A 233 1.64 1.23 -0.17
CA ALA A 233 1.13 2.06 0.91
C ALA A 233 1.56 1.50 2.29
N MET A 234 1.44 0.19 2.49
CA MET A 234 1.84 -0.45 3.75
C MET A 234 3.35 -0.30 4.00
N ARG A 235 4.18 -0.53 2.98
CA ARG A 235 5.63 -0.34 3.09
C ARG A 235 6.01 1.10 3.44
N LEU A 236 5.39 2.09 2.78
CA LEU A 236 5.62 3.50 3.08
C LEU A 236 5.08 3.89 4.46
N ALA A 237 4.00 3.29 4.94
CA ALA A 237 3.50 3.54 6.30
C ALA A 237 4.52 3.08 7.37
N PHE A 238 5.24 1.98 7.12
CA PHE A 238 6.38 1.58 7.96
C PHE A 238 7.55 2.55 7.82
N ASP A 239 7.93 2.91 6.58
CA ASP A 239 9.02 3.84 6.32
C ASP A 239 8.78 5.21 6.96
N LEU A 240 7.55 5.73 6.97
CA LEU A 240 7.18 7.01 7.59
C LEU A 240 6.89 6.91 9.11
N ALA A 241 7.22 5.78 9.73
CA ALA A 241 7.02 5.55 11.16
C ALA A 241 5.56 5.66 11.64
N LEU A 242 4.56 5.45 10.78
CA LEU A 242 3.15 5.65 11.16
C LEU A 242 2.66 4.64 12.21
N HIS A 243 3.38 3.52 12.34
CA HIS A 243 3.15 2.46 13.34
C HIS A 243 3.71 2.79 14.72
N VAL A 244 4.54 3.82 14.85
CA VAL A 244 5.22 4.16 16.11
C VAL A 244 4.29 4.95 17.02
N ASP A 245 4.31 4.63 18.32
CA ASP A 245 3.56 5.39 19.33
C ASP A 245 4.15 6.80 19.49
N MET A 246 3.36 7.80 19.11
CA MET A 246 3.74 9.21 19.18
C MET A 246 3.47 9.86 20.55
N THR A 247 2.90 9.13 21.52
CA THR A 247 2.58 9.67 22.86
C THR A 247 3.77 10.37 23.56
N PRO A 248 5.02 9.88 23.49
CA PRO A 248 6.18 10.59 24.05
C PRO A 248 6.47 11.93 23.35
N TYR A 249 6.29 11.98 22.03
CA TYR A 249 6.52 13.20 21.23
C TYR A 249 5.41 14.23 21.43
N VAL A 250 4.17 13.80 21.70
CA VAL A 250 3.07 14.69 22.09
C VAL A 250 3.37 15.32 23.45
N ARG A 251 3.85 14.53 24.42
CA ARG A 251 4.21 15.02 25.77
C ARG A 251 5.30 16.09 25.75
N THR A 252 6.23 16.02 24.80
CA THR A 252 7.30 17.02 24.64
C THR A 252 6.87 18.22 23.80
N GLY A 253 5.67 18.21 23.22
CA GLY A 253 5.17 19.26 22.32
C GLY A 253 5.80 19.24 20.92
N SER A 254 6.53 18.17 20.57
CA SER A 254 7.19 18.04 19.26
C SER A 254 6.19 17.74 18.14
N ILE A 255 5.07 17.10 18.47
CA ILE A 255 3.98 16.75 17.56
C ILE A 255 2.64 17.09 18.22
N SER A 256 1.66 17.51 17.44
CA SER A 256 0.31 17.76 17.95
C SER A 256 -0.44 16.44 18.20
N GLN A 257 -1.43 16.46 19.10
CA GLN A 257 -2.32 15.30 19.30
C GLN A 257 -3.11 14.97 18.03
N GLU A 258 -3.60 15.99 17.30
CA GLU A 258 -4.32 15.83 16.04
C GLU A 258 -3.48 15.07 15.01
N GLU A 259 -2.19 15.42 14.89
CA GLU A 259 -1.26 14.72 14.00
C GLU A 259 -0.96 13.28 14.46
N ALA A 260 -0.75 13.04 15.75
CA ALA A 260 -0.53 11.70 16.28
C ALA A 260 -1.72 10.77 15.99
N ASP A 261 -2.93 11.28 16.16
CA ASP A 261 -4.18 10.55 15.89
C ASP A 261 -4.35 10.26 14.39
N LEU A 262 -4.03 11.22 13.51
CA LEU A 262 -4.05 11.00 12.07
C LEU A 262 -3.03 9.93 11.64
N ARG A 263 -1.78 10.00 12.12
CA ARG A 263 -0.74 9.00 11.79
C ARG A 263 -1.19 7.58 12.13
N LYS A 264 -1.78 7.41 13.33
CA LYS A 264 -2.36 6.14 13.77
C LYS A 264 -3.52 5.69 12.87
N THR A 265 -4.41 6.61 12.53
CA THR A 265 -5.55 6.36 11.62
C THR A 265 -5.08 5.87 10.26
N VAL A 266 -4.11 6.57 9.65
CA VAL A 266 -3.56 6.20 8.34
C VAL A 266 -2.88 4.83 8.38
N PHE A 267 -2.11 4.54 9.43
CA PHE A 267 -1.47 3.23 9.60
C PHE A 267 -2.50 2.09 9.65
N TRP A 268 -3.49 2.19 10.53
CA TRP A 268 -4.51 1.15 10.67
C TRP A 268 -5.41 1.02 9.45
N GLY A 269 -5.68 2.13 8.76
CA GLY A 269 -6.39 2.12 7.49
C GLY A 269 -5.63 1.39 6.39
N ALA A 270 -4.34 1.70 6.20
CA ALA A 270 -3.47 1.02 5.26
C ALA A 270 -3.33 -0.48 5.60
N TYR A 271 -3.12 -0.81 6.88
CA TYR A 271 -3.06 -2.19 7.36
C TYR A 271 -4.35 -2.96 7.10
N THR A 272 -5.51 -2.36 7.39
CA THR A 272 -6.80 -3.03 7.22
C THR A 272 -7.05 -3.36 5.76
N VAL A 273 -6.80 -2.41 4.85
CA VAL A 273 -6.95 -2.64 3.41
C VAL A 273 -6.02 -3.76 2.97
N ASP A 274 -4.72 -3.70 3.31
CA ASP A 274 -3.75 -4.71 2.90
C ASP A 274 -4.04 -6.10 3.46
N HIS A 275 -4.33 -6.16 4.76
CA HIS A 275 -4.64 -7.40 5.46
C HIS A 275 -5.93 -8.05 4.95
N GLN A 276 -6.99 -7.26 4.68
CA GLN A 276 -8.22 -7.78 4.09
C GLN A 276 -7.95 -8.44 2.73
N ARG A 277 -7.04 -7.88 1.92
CA ARG A 277 -6.69 -8.47 0.62
C ARG A 277 -5.90 -9.75 0.79
N ALA A 278 -4.89 -9.75 1.66
CA ALA A 278 -4.08 -10.92 1.96
C ALA A 278 -4.94 -12.08 2.46
N LEU A 279 -5.86 -11.82 3.39
CA LEU A 279 -6.78 -12.82 3.91
C LEU A 279 -7.67 -13.42 2.81
N LEU A 280 -8.23 -12.61 1.92
CA LEU A 280 -9.03 -13.10 0.80
C LEU A 280 -8.21 -14.01 -0.13
N CYS A 281 -6.95 -13.65 -0.40
CA CYS A 281 -6.04 -14.49 -1.17
C CYS A 281 -5.71 -15.81 -0.45
N ASP A 282 -5.44 -15.77 0.85
CA ASP A 282 -5.11 -16.95 1.66
C ASP A 282 -6.27 -17.95 1.73
N ILE A 283 -7.51 -17.47 1.88
CA ILE A 283 -8.71 -18.32 1.86
C ILE A 283 -8.85 -19.01 0.48
N MET A 284 -8.46 -18.33 -0.62
CA MET A 284 -8.51 -18.89 -1.99
C MET A 284 -7.29 -19.76 -2.35
N ALA A 285 -6.16 -19.62 -1.64
CA ALA A 285 -4.89 -20.23 -2.02
C ALA A 285 -4.96 -21.78 -2.16
N PRO A 286 -5.65 -22.54 -1.27
CA PRO A 286 -5.79 -23.98 -1.44
C PRO A 286 -6.48 -24.37 -2.75
N LEU A 287 -7.55 -23.65 -3.14
CA LEU A 287 -8.26 -23.86 -4.41
C LEU A 287 -7.39 -23.47 -5.60
N GLY A 288 -6.65 -22.37 -5.51
CA GLY A 288 -5.71 -21.95 -6.55
C GLY A 288 -4.63 -23.01 -6.83
N HIS A 289 -3.98 -23.52 -5.78
CA HIS A 289 -2.98 -24.59 -5.90
C HIS A 289 -3.57 -25.88 -6.49
N ALA A 290 -4.80 -26.23 -6.09
CA ALA A 290 -5.49 -27.37 -6.64
C ALA A 290 -5.74 -27.19 -8.15
N LEU A 291 -6.38 -26.09 -8.55
CA LEU A 291 -6.79 -25.87 -9.94
C LEU A 291 -5.62 -25.66 -10.91
N TYR A 292 -4.55 -24.98 -10.47
CA TYR A 292 -3.45 -24.57 -11.35
C TYR A 292 -2.14 -25.31 -11.12
N GLY A 293 -1.97 -25.97 -9.96
CA GLY A 293 -0.75 -26.70 -9.61
C GLY A 293 -0.83 -28.22 -9.81
N SER A 294 -2.02 -28.77 -10.09
CA SER A 294 -2.22 -30.22 -10.20
C SER A 294 -2.86 -30.61 -11.54
N GLN A 295 -2.24 -31.55 -12.26
CA GLN A 295 -2.74 -31.99 -13.57
C GLN A 295 -3.97 -32.91 -13.50
N ARG A 296 -4.22 -33.56 -12.35
CA ARG A 296 -5.39 -34.44 -12.14
C ARG A 296 -5.85 -34.37 -10.69
N ILE A 297 -6.99 -33.72 -10.47
CA ILE A 297 -7.68 -33.72 -9.18
C ILE A 297 -9.01 -34.47 -9.33
N PRO A 298 -9.29 -35.47 -8.47
CA PRO A 298 -10.59 -36.12 -8.44
C PRO A 298 -11.71 -35.12 -8.13
N PRO A 299 -12.86 -35.16 -8.84
CA PRO A 299 -13.96 -34.23 -8.62
C PRO A 299 -14.46 -34.16 -7.18
N SER A 300 -14.41 -35.27 -6.43
CA SER A 300 -14.81 -35.34 -5.02
C SER A 300 -13.91 -34.49 -4.11
N VAL A 301 -12.60 -34.50 -4.36
CA VAL A 301 -11.62 -33.70 -3.60
C VAL A 301 -11.80 -32.22 -3.92
N LEU A 302 -12.03 -31.87 -5.19
CA LEU A 302 -12.31 -30.49 -5.58
C LEU A 302 -13.63 -29.99 -4.97
N GLN A 303 -14.66 -30.83 -4.91
CA GLN A 303 -15.93 -30.51 -4.25
C GLN A 303 -15.76 -30.29 -2.75
N GLU A 304 -15.00 -31.15 -2.06
CA GLU A 304 -14.72 -31.00 -0.63
C GLU A 304 -13.93 -29.71 -0.33
N MET A 305 -12.88 -29.44 -1.11
CA MET A 305 -12.10 -28.20 -1.00
C MET A 305 -12.96 -26.96 -1.28
N ASN A 306 -13.77 -26.98 -2.34
CA ASN A 306 -14.68 -25.89 -2.65
C ASN A 306 -15.72 -25.70 -1.54
N GLN A 307 -16.27 -26.78 -0.99
CA GLN A 307 -17.21 -26.72 0.13
C GLN A 307 -16.57 -26.09 1.38
N LYS A 308 -15.32 -26.45 1.70
CA LYS A 308 -14.58 -25.87 2.82
C LYS A 308 -14.31 -24.38 2.60
N THR A 309 -13.79 -24.01 1.43
CA THR A 309 -13.50 -22.62 1.11
C THR A 309 -14.76 -21.75 1.06
N VAL A 310 -15.86 -22.25 0.48
CA VAL A 310 -17.17 -21.57 0.52
C VAL A 310 -17.67 -21.43 1.96
N LYS A 311 -17.43 -22.42 2.82
CA LYS A 311 -17.77 -22.36 4.24
C LYS A 311 -16.99 -21.25 4.95
N GLU A 312 -15.67 -21.18 4.75
CA GLU A 312 -14.81 -20.14 5.34
C GLU A 312 -15.19 -18.73 4.84
N LEU A 313 -15.52 -18.58 3.56
CA LEU A 313 -16.04 -17.31 3.01
C LEU A 313 -17.38 -16.92 3.65
N LYS A 314 -18.27 -17.90 3.89
CA LYS A 314 -19.55 -17.66 4.56
C LYS A 314 -19.36 -17.30 6.03
N GLU A 315 -18.49 -18.00 6.75
CA GLU A 315 -18.15 -17.68 8.15
C GLU A 315 -17.56 -16.26 8.25
N TRP A 316 -16.65 -15.89 7.33
CA TRP A 316 -16.15 -14.52 7.24
C TRP A 316 -17.28 -13.50 7.01
N LYS A 317 -18.20 -13.78 6.09
CA LYS A 317 -19.37 -12.93 5.80
C LYS A 317 -20.29 -12.80 7.02
N ASP A 318 -20.54 -13.90 7.73
CA ASP A 318 -21.38 -13.94 8.94
C ASP A 318 -20.73 -13.21 10.12
N CYS A 319 -19.40 -13.05 10.11
CA CYS A 319 -18.65 -12.25 11.07
C CYS A 319 -18.52 -10.76 10.70
N LEU A 320 -19.12 -10.30 9.59
CA LEU A 320 -19.14 -8.87 9.27
C LEU A 320 -19.88 -8.07 10.36
N PRO A 321 -19.49 -6.82 10.65
CA PRO A 321 -20.23 -5.94 11.54
C PRO A 321 -21.71 -5.85 11.17
N SER A 322 -22.60 -5.76 12.15
CA SER A 322 -24.07 -5.77 11.95
C SER A 322 -24.58 -4.68 10.99
N VAL A 323 -23.84 -3.59 10.83
CA VAL A 323 -24.13 -2.49 9.88
C VAL A 323 -23.99 -2.92 8.42
N LEU A 324 -23.18 -3.95 8.14
CA LEU A 324 -22.92 -4.48 6.79
C LEU A 324 -23.72 -5.75 6.49
N GLN A 325 -24.43 -6.29 7.48
CA GLN A 325 -25.28 -7.49 7.35
C GLN A 325 -26.70 -7.09 6.88
N VAL A 326 -26.84 -6.85 5.57
CA VAL A 326 -28.13 -6.48 4.97
C VAL A 326 -29.00 -7.72 4.72
N GLN A 327 -30.21 -7.77 5.27
CA GLN A 327 -31.18 -8.81 4.93
C GLN A 327 -31.95 -8.40 3.67
N THR A 328 -31.69 -9.05 2.54
CA THR A 328 -32.36 -8.77 1.25
C THR A 328 -33.75 -9.42 1.12
N ASP A 329 -34.30 -9.95 2.22
CA ASP A 329 -35.60 -10.61 2.26
C ASP A 329 -36.76 -9.60 2.07
N GLU A 330 -37.12 -9.38 0.81
CA GLU A 330 -38.39 -8.91 0.20
C GLU A 330 -39.27 -7.82 0.87
N LYS A 331 -38.87 -7.15 1.96
CA LYS A 331 -39.73 -6.16 2.63
C LYS A 331 -39.09 -4.82 2.96
N ASP A 332 -37.77 -4.66 2.86
CA ASP A 332 -37.13 -3.36 3.08
C ASP A 332 -36.78 -2.66 1.77
N THR A 333 -37.78 -2.04 1.15
CA THR A 333 -37.61 -1.15 0.00
C THR A 333 -37.38 0.31 0.40
N LYS A 334 -37.25 0.59 1.71
CA LYS A 334 -37.16 1.96 2.23
C LYS A 334 -35.75 2.36 2.66
N THR A 335 -34.89 1.40 2.98
CA THR A 335 -33.49 1.68 3.36
C THR A 335 -32.60 1.70 2.10
N PRO A 336 -32.05 2.86 1.68
CA PRO A 336 -31.10 2.89 0.57
C PRO A 336 -29.78 2.27 1.02
N TYR A 337 -29.47 1.08 0.49
CA TYR A 337 -28.18 0.46 0.68
C TYR A 337 -27.19 0.96 -0.38
N LEU A 338 -25.96 1.22 0.06
CA LEU A 338 -24.88 1.56 -0.84
C LEU A 338 -24.60 0.40 -1.80
N PRO A 339 -24.28 0.66 -3.10
CA PRO A 339 -24.02 -0.40 -4.07
C PRO A 339 -22.96 -1.41 -3.61
N HIS A 340 -21.92 -0.95 -2.91
CA HIS A 340 -20.87 -1.84 -2.39
C HIS A 340 -21.32 -2.69 -1.19
N VAL A 341 -22.32 -2.25 -0.42
CA VAL A 341 -22.92 -3.06 0.66
C VAL A 341 -23.82 -4.15 0.08
N LEU A 342 -24.50 -3.88 -1.04
CA LEU A 342 -25.25 -4.88 -1.79
C LEU A 342 -24.33 -5.95 -2.43
N LEU A 343 -23.09 -5.60 -2.79
CA LEU A 343 -22.10 -6.55 -3.30
C LEU A 343 -21.57 -7.53 -2.23
N LEU A 344 -21.80 -7.25 -0.95
CA LEU A 344 -21.48 -8.16 0.16
C LEU A 344 -22.58 -9.23 0.37
N GLN A 345 -23.76 -9.06 -0.26
CA GLN A 345 -24.85 -10.05 -0.25
C GLN A 345 -24.62 -11.11 -1.33
#